data_AF-A0A5P8NCE4-F1
#
_entry.id   AF-A0A5P8NCE4-F1
#
_cell.length_a   1.000
_cell.length_b   1.000
_cell.length_c   1.000
_cell.angle_alpha   90.00
_cell.angle_beta   90.00
_cell.angle_gamma   90.00
#
_symmetry.space_group_name_H-M   'P 1'
#
loop_
_entity.id
_entity.type
_entity.pdbx_description
1 polymer ?
#
loop_
_entity_poly.entity_id
_entity_poly.type
_entity_poly.pdbx_seq_one_letter_code
_entity_poly.pdbx_strand_id
1 'polypeptide(L)' 'MKAFPVALIIFGVVIILAPAILAYLIGGFFIFIGINLLAFFKMTGGNKEEYVKFGKYKIYK' A
#
# COMPACT_ATOMS: atom_id res chain seq x y z
N MET A 1 -13.86 -23.43 -12.34
CA MET A 1 -14.65 -22.20 -12.60
C MET A 1 -15.97 -22.08 -11.82
N LYS A 2 -16.50 -23.15 -11.18
CA LYS A 2 -17.75 -23.08 -10.38
C LYS A 2 -17.59 -22.64 -8.92
N ALA A 3 -16.37 -22.66 -8.37
CA ALA A 3 -16.12 -22.33 -6.97
C ALA A 3 -16.14 -20.81 -6.69
N PHE A 4 -15.82 -19.99 -7.69
CA PHE A 4 -15.79 -18.53 -7.55
C PHE A 4 -17.14 -17.91 -7.17
N PRO A 5 -18.26 -18.23 -7.85
CA PRO A 5 -19.58 -17.72 -7.44
C PRO A 5 -20.02 -18.23 -6.06
N VAL A 6 -19.67 -19.47 -5.70
CA VAL A 6 -19.96 -20.02 -4.37
C VAL A 6 -19.20 -19.25 -3.29
N ALA A 7 -17.92 -18.93 -3.54
CA ALA A 7 -17.11 -18.14 -2.61
C ALA A 7 -17.67 -16.72 -2.40
N LEU A 8 -18.18 -16.09 -3.46
CA LEU A 8 -18.82 -14.76 -3.35
C LEU A 8 -20.08 -14.79 -2.49
N ILE A 9 -20.90 -15.83 -2.62
CA ILE A 9 -22.12 -15.97 -1.81
C ILE A 9 -21.75 -16.16 -0.34
N ILE A 10 -20.81 -17.06 -0.05
CA ILE A 10 -20.33 -17.31 1.32
C ILE A 10 -19.75 -16.03 1.93
N PHE A 11 -18.92 -15.31 1.17
CA PHE A 11 -18.35 -14.05 1.61
C PHE A 11 -19.43 -12.99 1.91
N GLY A 12 -20.43 -12.87 1.05
CA GLY A 12 -21.56 -11.96 1.28
C GLY A 12 -22.35 -12.30 2.55
N VAL A 13 -22.64 -13.58 2.80
CA VAL A 13 -23.33 -14.04 4.01
C VAL A 13 -22.51 -13.72 5.27
N VAL A 14 -21.19 -13.97 5.24
CA VAL A 14 -20.30 -13.67 6.36
C VAL A 14 -20.28 -12.18 6.68
N ILE A 15 -20.29 -11.30 5.67
CA ILE A 15 -20.32 -9.84 5.88
C ILE A 15 -21.64 -9.41 6.53
N ILE A 16 -22.77 -9.96 6.09
CA ILE A 16 -24.09 -9.62 6.67
C ILE A 16 -24.15 -10.03 8.14
N LEU A 17 -23.64 -11.23 8.47
CA LEU A 17 -23.63 -11.74 9.85
C LEU A 17 -22.62 -11.03 10.76
N ALA A 18 -21.52 -10.57 10.19
CA ALA A 18 -20.42 -9.96 10.94
C ALA A 18 -19.83 -8.76 10.18
N PRO A 19 -20.53 -7.62 10.16
CA PRO A 19 -20.11 -6.43 9.40
C PRO A 19 -18.79 -5.84 9.90
N ALA A 20 -18.44 -6.07 11.16
CA ALA A 20 -17.17 -5.67 11.75
C ALA A 20 -15.95 -6.29 11.03
N ILE A 21 -16.09 -7.51 10.47
CA ILE A 21 -15.01 -8.17 9.72
C ILE A 21 -14.58 -7.33 8.52
N LEU A 22 -15.54 -6.65 7.85
CA LEU A 22 -15.23 -5.77 6.73
C LEU A 22 -14.36 -4.59 7.16
N ALA A 23 -14.66 -3.99 8.32
CA ALA A 23 -13.86 -2.91 8.89
C ALA A 23 -12.43 -3.36 9.23
N TYR A 24 -12.25 -4.56 9.79
CA TYR A 24 -10.93 -5.13 10.07
C TYR A 24 -10.14 -5.45 8.79
N LEU A 25 -10.80 -6.01 7.77
CA LEU A 25 -10.16 -6.30 6.49
C LEU A 25 -9.70 -5.02 5.79
N ILE A 26 -10.56 -4.01 5.73
CA ILE A 26 -10.21 -2.72 5.12
C ILE A 26 -9.13 -2.00 5.94
N GLY A 27 -9.29 -1.92 7.26
CA GLY A 27 -8.31 -1.28 8.14
C GLY A 27 -6.94 -1.95 8.06
N GLY A 28 -6.90 -3.28 8.11
CA GLY A 28 -5.67 -4.06 7.94
C GLY A 28 -5.01 -3.84 6.57
N PHE A 29 -5.81 -3.76 5.50
CA PHE A 29 -5.32 -3.47 4.15
C PHE A 29 -4.67 -2.08 4.07
N PHE A 30 -5.28 -1.05 4.66
CA PHE A 30 -4.70 0.29 4.70
C PHE A 30 -3.44 0.37 5.55
N ILE A 31 -3.39 -0.32 6.70
CA ILE A 31 -2.18 -0.42 7.52
C ILE A 31 -1.05 -1.09 6.72
N PHE A 32 -1.36 -2.20 6.05
CA PHE A 32 -0.40 -2.92 5.23
C PHE A 32 0.14 -2.04 4.09
N ILE A 33 -0.74 -1.35 3.35
CA ILE A 33 -0.32 -0.39 2.32
C ILE A 33 0.53 0.71 2.93
N GLY A 34 0.09 1.32 4.03
CA GLY A 34 0.79 2.43 4.68
C GLY A 34 2.21 2.06 5.08
N ILE A 35 2.40 0.90 5.71
CA ILE A 35 3.73 0.39 6.09
C ILE A 35 4.60 0.15 4.85
N ASN A 36 4.04 -0.46 3.80
CA ASN A 36 4.77 -0.69 2.55
C ASN A 36 5.14 0.62 1.84
N LEU A 37 4.26 1.62 1.87
CA LEU A 37 4.52 2.95 1.32
C LEU A 37 5.65 3.64 2.09
N LEU A 38 5.62 3.61 3.42
CA LEU A 38 6.69 4.17 4.26
C LEU A 38 8.02 3.47 4.03
N ALA A 39 8.01 2.14 3.90
CA ALA A 39 9.20 1.36 3.55
C ALA A 39 9.72 1.74 2.14
N PHE A 40 8.82 1.89 1.17
CA PHE A 40 9.14 2.33 -0.18
C PHE A 40 9.74 3.73 -0.18
N PHE A 41 9.16 4.71 0.53
CA PHE A 41 9.72 6.06 0.66
C PHE A 41 11.06 6.09 1.38
N LYS A 42 11.25 5.24 2.40
CA LYS A 42 12.56 5.10 3.07
C LYS A 42 13.62 4.50 2.14
N MET A 43 13.23 3.58 1.26
CA MET A 43 14.10 2.92 0.30
C MET A 43 14.39 3.78 -0.95
N THR A 44 13.44 4.61 -1.37
CA THR A 44 13.60 5.58 -2.48
C THR A 44 14.12 6.95 -2.02
N GLY A 45 14.13 7.21 -0.71
CA GLY A 45 14.77 8.36 -0.06
C GLY A 45 16.30 8.27 -0.01
N GLY A 46 16.91 7.55 -0.96
CA GLY A 46 18.34 7.63 -1.17
C GLY A 46 18.69 9.07 -1.54
N ASN A 47 19.55 9.68 -0.71
CA ASN A 47 20.19 10.98 -0.88
C ASN A 47 20.01 11.55 -2.30
N LYS A 48 18.99 12.39 -2.47
CA LYS A 48 19.10 13.45 -3.47
C LYS A 48 20.21 14.32 -2.92
N GLU A 49 21.46 14.02 -3.27
CA GLU A 49 22.54 14.99 -3.12
C GLU A 49 21.96 16.28 -3.70
N GLU A 50 21.76 17.30 -2.84
CA GLU A 50 21.28 18.62 -3.26
C GLU A 50 22.41 19.25 -4.07
N TYR A 51 22.62 18.77 -5.29
CA TYR A 51 23.47 19.42 -6.26
C TYR A 51 22.64 19.89 -7.44
N VAL A 52 22.85 21.15 -7.80
CA VAL A 52 22.37 21.70 -9.06
C VAL A 52 23.46 21.42 -10.09
N LYS A 53 23.11 20.72 -11.17
CA LYS A 53 24.05 20.42 -12.25
C LYS A 53 24.15 21.63 -13.18
N PHE A 54 25.30 22.29 -13.22
CA PHE A 54 25.56 23.44 -14.09
C PHE A 54 26.62 23.06 -15.13
N GLY A 55 26.17 22.69 -16.34
CA GLY A 55 27.06 22.18 -17.39
C GLY A 55 27.77 20.88 -16.99
N LYS A 56 29.11 20.92 -16.89
CA LYS A 56 29.95 19.77 -16.48
C LYS A 56 30.17 19.67 -14.97
N TYR A 57 29.72 20.66 -14.20
CA TYR A 57 30.02 20.75 -12.77
C TYR A 57 28.77 20.42 -11.92
N LYS A 58 28.99 19.75 -10.79
CA LYS A 58 27.97 19.53 -9.75
C LYS A 58 28.20 20.55 -8.64
N ILE A 59 27.22 21.42 -8.40
CA ILE A 59 27.27 22.41 -7.32
C ILE A 59 26.48 21.85 -6.14
N TYR A 60 27.18 21.33 -5.15
CA TYR A 60 26.59 20.88 -3.88
C TYR A 60 26.19 22.10 -3.06
N LYS A 61 24.98 22.09 -2.48
CA LYS A 61 24.51 23.14 -1.58
C LYS A 61 25.21 23.06 -0.22
#